data_AF-X1RZ24-F1
#
_entry.id   AF-X1RZ24-F1
#
_cell.length_a   1.000
_cell.length_b   1.000
_cell.length_c   1.000
_cell.angle_alpha   90.00
_cell.angle_beta   90.00
_cell.angle_gamma   90.00
#
_symmetry.space_group_name_H-M   'P 1'
#
loop_
_entity.id
_entity.type
_entity.pdbx_description
1 polymer ?
#
loop_
_entity_poly.entity_id
_entity_poly.type
_entity_poly.pdbx_seq_one_letter_code
_entity_poly.pdbx_strand_id
1 'polypeptide(L)'
;MHPTELIEKRTRNSKTHHLGGNKYSWDGIIGSVHYKDNPKDEAEQWKEIDNVFEPALAPWDWQMLKAGYHIRVKEDFTAGQIIELEKQGETVQFQPMALEWTNDLDMIQPISMPQGASPVITNPEVDLLPDVGMPSHQGTIRWNNAYGEGLNFEWRCTSSRLIKILEVENLNKLPIPEQHILDGGNPVLRLNLIFDPSRDVDIYVNGKVWDKKTKKKTRKQQTFRKIEFRKDGEVLWGFMPLRYWGSNPESEDNKGQSVATLEKRGDKLYISI
;
A
#
# COMPACT_ATOMS: atom_id res chain seq x y z
N MET A 1 17.31 -39.18 -3.08
CA MET A 1 17.37 -38.40 -1.82
C MET A 1 16.60 -37.11 -2.09
N HIS A 2 15.58 -36.79 -1.29
CA HIS A 2 14.81 -35.56 -1.51
C HIS A 2 15.64 -34.34 -1.04
N PRO A 3 15.59 -33.21 -1.77
CA PRO A 3 16.20 -31.97 -1.30
C PRO A 3 15.73 -31.64 0.12
N THR A 4 16.67 -31.31 1.01
CA THR A 4 16.36 -30.88 2.39
C THR A 4 16.81 -29.44 2.58
N GLU A 5 15.92 -28.55 3.03
CA GLU A 5 16.27 -27.15 3.27
C GLU A 5 17.27 -27.03 4.45
N LEU A 6 18.27 -26.18 4.29
CA LEU A 6 19.22 -25.78 5.32
C LEU A 6 18.79 -24.46 5.93
N ILE A 7 18.04 -24.53 7.04
CA ILE A 7 17.41 -23.38 7.72
C ILE A 7 18.46 -22.34 8.15
N GLU A 8 19.63 -22.81 8.60
CA GLU A 8 20.75 -21.98 9.03
C GLU A 8 21.39 -21.19 7.87
N LYS A 9 21.10 -21.56 6.62
CA LYS A 9 21.56 -20.88 5.40
C LYS A 9 20.47 -20.01 4.75
N ARG A 10 19.34 -19.82 5.42
CA ARG A 10 18.33 -18.86 4.96
C ARG A 10 18.92 -17.46 4.91
N THR A 11 18.49 -16.71 3.92
CA THR A 11 18.72 -15.26 3.86
C THR A 11 17.39 -14.57 3.64
N ARG A 12 17.35 -13.24 3.63
CA ARG A 12 16.15 -12.47 3.31
C ARG A 12 15.46 -12.96 2.02
N ASN A 13 16.23 -13.36 1.02
CA ASN A 13 15.74 -13.57 -0.34
C ASN A 13 16.18 -14.91 -0.95
N SER A 14 16.63 -15.86 -0.13
CA SER A 14 17.02 -17.18 -0.63
C SER A 14 16.79 -18.33 0.32
N LYS A 15 16.62 -19.52 -0.26
CA LYS A 15 16.65 -20.84 0.38
C LYS A 15 17.82 -21.64 -0.17
N THR A 16 18.46 -22.45 0.68
CA THR A 16 19.53 -23.36 0.27
C THR A 16 19.12 -24.78 0.63
N HIS A 17 19.23 -25.70 -0.32
CA HIS A 17 18.87 -27.10 -0.13
C HIS A 17 20.10 -28.01 -0.24
N HIS A 18 20.21 -29.00 0.65
CA HIS A 18 21.18 -30.08 0.53
C HIS A 18 20.61 -31.20 -0.35
N LEU A 19 21.38 -31.65 -1.34
CA LEU A 19 20.97 -32.66 -2.32
C LEU A 19 21.65 -34.03 -2.09
N GLY A 20 22.43 -34.18 -1.01
CA GLY A 20 23.28 -35.34 -0.76
C GLY A 20 24.76 -35.10 -1.12
N GLY A 21 25.67 -35.66 -0.33
CA GLY A 21 27.12 -35.45 -0.48
C GLY A 21 27.51 -33.97 -0.34
N ASN A 22 28.30 -33.45 -1.28
CA ASN A 22 28.71 -32.04 -1.33
C ASN A 22 27.89 -31.22 -2.37
N LYS A 23 26.66 -31.65 -2.69
CA LYS A 23 25.80 -30.97 -3.67
C LYS A 23 24.72 -30.14 -2.98
N TYR A 24 24.50 -28.94 -3.49
CA TYR A 24 23.53 -27.98 -2.97
C TYR A 24 22.70 -27.40 -4.12
N SER A 25 21.44 -27.05 -3.84
CA SER A 25 20.64 -26.13 -4.67
C SER A 25 20.50 -24.80 -3.95
N TRP A 26 20.41 -23.71 -4.71
CA TRP A 26 20.15 -22.38 -4.19
C TRP A 26 19.02 -21.74 -4.98
N ASP A 27 17.99 -21.31 -4.27
CA ASP A 27 16.82 -20.66 -4.84
C ASP A 27 16.84 -19.22 -4.38
N GLY A 28 17.06 -18.30 -5.32
CA GLY A 28 17.15 -16.87 -5.07
C GLY A 28 16.08 -16.10 -5.82
N ILE A 29 15.53 -15.08 -5.17
CA ILE A 29 14.43 -14.28 -5.72
C ILE A 29 14.62 -12.79 -5.51
N ILE A 30 13.95 -12.00 -6.35
CA ILE A 30 13.80 -10.57 -6.18
C ILE A 30 12.61 -10.32 -5.26
N GLY A 31 12.88 -10.13 -3.97
CA GLY A 31 11.85 -9.91 -2.95
C GLY A 31 12.29 -10.45 -1.59
N SER A 32 11.49 -10.20 -0.56
CA SER A 32 11.67 -10.89 0.73
C SER A 32 10.95 -12.24 0.68
N VAL A 33 11.66 -13.30 1.07
CA VAL A 33 11.18 -14.66 1.33
C VAL A 33 11.06 -14.86 2.83
N HIS A 34 12.06 -14.35 3.55
CA HIS A 34 12.12 -14.43 5.00
C HIS A 34 12.20 -13.04 5.61
N TYR A 35 11.91 -12.96 6.91
CA TYR A 35 12.08 -11.76 7.71
C TYR A 35 12.83 -12.06 9.03
N LYS A 36 13.26 -10.98 9.67
CA LYS A 36 13.75 -10.92 11.04
C LYS A 36 12.96 -9.81 11.74
N ASP A 37 12.65 -9.99 13.02
CA ASP A 37 12.02 -8.94 13.83
C ASP A 37 13.02 -7.79 14.02
N ASN A 38 14.29 -8.12 14.24
CA ASN A 38 15.41 -7.19 14.28
C ASN A 38 16.46 -7.55 13.23
N PRO A 39 16.40 -6.96 12.03
CA PRO A 39 17.38 -7.19 10.97
C PRO A 39 18.84 -6.87 11.35
N LYS A 40 19.07 -6.11 12.42
CA LYS A 40 20.41 -5.77 12.93
C LYS A 40 20.98 -6.81 13.90
N ASP A 41 20.16 -7.74 14.38
CA ASP A 41 20.63 -8.86 15.19
C ASP A 41 21.13 -9.98 14.27
N GLU A 42 22.44 -10.21 14.29
CA GLU A 42 23.07 -11.28 13.49
C GLU A 42 22.72 -12.68 14.02
N ALA A 43 22.43 -12.82 15.32
CA ALA A 43 22.09 -14.09 15.94
C ALA A 43 20.64 -14.52 15.67
N GLU A 44 19.74 -13.58 15.38
CA GLU A 44 18.35 -13.89 15.04
C GLU A 44 18.28 -14.75 13.78
N GLN A 45 17.48 -15.81 13.82
CA GLN A 45 17.26 -16.68 12.66
C GLN A 45 16.20 -16.10 11.72
N TRP A 46 16.33 -16.38 10.42
CA TRP A 46 15.35 -15.99 9.41
C TRP A 46 14.06 -16.81 9.54
N LYS A 47 12.92 -16.10 9.57
CA LYS A 47 11.57 -16.67 9.73
C LYS A 47 10.80 -16.58 8.42
N GLU A 48 9.89 -17.53 8.20
CA GLU A 48 8.98 -17.54 7.03
C GLU A 48 7.95 -16.41 7.13
N ILE A 49 7.74 -15.69 6.04
CA ILE A 49 6.72 -14.64 5.97
C ILE A 49 5.32 -15.27 5.92
N ASP A 50 4.39 -14.69 6.69
CA ASP A 50 2.98 -15.09 6.73
C ASP A 50 2.09 -13.85 6.92
N ASN A 51 1.33 -13.45 5.90
CA ASN A 51 0.56 -12.21 5.98
C ASN A 51 -0.84 -12.41 6.57
N VAL A 52 -1.02 -13.33 7.52
CA VAL A 52 -2.30 -13.49 8.23
C VAL A 52 -2.60 -12.22 9.02
N PHE A 53 -3.80 -11.67 8.82
CA PHE A 53 -4.41 -10.74 9.76
C PHE A 53 -5.04 -11.50 10.92
N GLU A 54 -4.68 -11.08 12.13
CA GLU A 54 -5.21 -11.57 13.40
C GLU A 54 -5.77 -10.39 14.22
N PRO A 55 -6.65 -10.64 15.21
CA PRO A 55 -7.15 -9.59 16.09
C PRO A 55 -6.00 -8.88 16.82
N ALA A 56 -6.11 -7.56 16.93
CA ALA A 56 -5.14 -6.71 17.62
C ALA A 56 -5.64 -6.26 18.99
N LEU A 57 -4.73 -5.66 19.77
CA LEU A 57 -5.09 -4.90 20.96
C LEU A 57 -5.47 -3.47 20.58
N ALA A 58 -6.40 -2.90 21.35
CA ALA A 58 -6.80 -1.49 21.23
C ALA A 58 -5.56 -0.57 21.23
N PRO A 59 -5.55 0.50 20.41
CA PRO A 59 -6.68 1.06 19.65
C PRO A 59 -6.90 0.45 18.25
N TRP A 60 -6.24 -0.66 17.95
CA TRP A 60 -6.35 -1.35 16.66
C TRP A 60 -7.26 -2.58 16.79
N ASP A 61 -7.88 -2.96 15.68
CA ASP A 61 -8.78 -4.10 15.64
C ASP A 61 -8.12 -5.32 15.00
N TRP A 62 -7.25 -5.09 14.01
CA TRP A 62 -6.53 -6.13 13.28
C TRP A 62 -5.04 -5.81 13.14
N GLN A 63 -4.20 -6.83 13.11
CA GLN A 63 -2.76 -6.70 12.88
C GLN A 63 -2.20 -7.81 12.00
N MET A 64 -1.09 -7.51 11.33
CA MET A 64 -0.26 -8.48 10.61
C MET A 64 1.19 -8.26 11.03
N LEU A 65 1.79 -9.28 11.66
CA LEU A 65 3.12 -9.15 12.30
C LEU A 65 4.20 -10.06 11.71
N LYS A 66 3.85 -11.11 10.96
CA LYS A 66 4.84 -12.09 10.47
C LYS A 66 5.43 -11.70 9.11
N ALA A 67 5.98 -10.49 9.02
CA ALA A 67 6.69 -10.02 7.83
C ALA A 67 7.79 -9.01 8.22
N GLY A 68 8.62 -8.59 7.26
CA GLY A 68 9.65 -7.56 7.48
C GLY A 68 9.09 -6.14 7.69
N TYR A 69 7.79 -6.03 7.93
CA TYR A 69 7.02 -4.85 8.24
C TYR A 69 5.74 -5.30 8.94
N HIS A 70 5.17 -4.45 9.77
CA HIS A 70 3.91 -4.72 10.45
C HIS A 70 2.81 -3.81 9.92
N ILE A 71 1.57 -4.30 10.03
CA ILE A 71 0.37 -3.54 9.72
C ILE A 71 -0.54 -3.58 10.93
N ARG A 72 -1.16 -2.46 11.27
CA ARG A 72 -2.29 -2.40 12.19
C ARG A 72 -3.45 -1.66 11.55
N VAL A 73 -4.67 -2.13 11.76
CA VAL A 73 -5.86 -1.64 11.07
C VAL A 73 -7.02 -1.45 12.03
N LYS A 74 -7.80 -0.39 11.77
CA LYS A 74 -9.10 -0.15 12.41
C LYS A 74 -10.22 -0.64 11.50
N GLU A 75 -11.26 -1.20 12.08
CA GLU A 75 -12.46 -1.62 11.34
C GLU A 75 -13.24 -0.42 10.81
N ASP A 76 -13.44 0.60 11.64
CA ASP A 76 -14.17 1.80 11.23
C ASP A 76 -13.38 2.62 10.21
N PHE A 77 -13.82 2.56 8.96
CA PHE A 77 -13.25 3.30 7.84
C PHE A 77 -13.27 4.83 8.03
N THR A 78 -14.08 5.34 8.97
CA THR A 78 -14.20 6.76 9.30
C THR A 78 -13.32 7.21 10.46
N ALA A 79 -12.60 6.30 11.12
CA ALA A 79 -11.79 6.56 12.32
C ALA A 79 -10.50 7.38 12.08
N GLY A 80 -10.40 8.09 10.95
CA GLY A 80 -9.26 8.90 10.56
C GLY A 80 -8.09 8.04 10.07
N GLN A 81 -7.05 7.90 10.89
CA GLN A 81 -5.92 7.02 10.60
C GLN A 81 -6.35 5.57 10.82
N ILE A 82 -6.70 4.89 9.73
CA ILE A 82 -7.27 3.54 9.76
C ILE A 82 -6.23 2.46 9.54
N ILE A 83 -5.06 2.79 9.00
CA ILE A 83 -3.97 1.85 8.77
C ILE A 83 -2.68 2.47 9.29
N GLU A 84 -1.91 1.69 10.02
CA GLU A 84 -0.53 1.98 10.41
C GLU A 84 0.40 0.97 9.77
N LEU A 85 1.42 1.47 9.10
CA LEU A 85 2.54 0.67 8.61
C LEU A 85 3.71 0.90 9.54
N GLU A 86 4.29 -0.16 10.10
CA GLU A 86 5.44 -0.08 11.01
C GLU A 86 6.61 -0.91 10.47
N LYS A 87 7.82 -0.35 10.59
CA LYS A 87 9.05 -0.98 10.14
C LYS A 87 10.21 -0.35 10.90
N GLN A 88 10.97 -1.20 11.58
CA GLN A 88 12.10 -0.78 12.42
C GLN A 88 11.69 0.26 13.49
N GLY A 89 10.48 0.16 14.03
CA GLY A 89 9.96 1.05 15.08
C GLY A 89 9.45 2.41 14.60
N GLU A 90 9.64 2.74 13.32
CA GLU A 90 9.06 3.93 12.70
C GLU A 90 7.70 3.60 12.11
N THR A 91 6.83 4.59 11.92
CA THR A 91 5.49 4.37 11.38
C THR A 91 5.11 5.34 10.27
N VAL A 92 4.22 4.88 9.38
CA VAL A 92 3.45 5.73 8.47
C VAL A 92 1.98 5.34 8.58
N GLN A 93 1.17 6.26 9.08
CA GLN A 93 -0.26 6.07 9.17
C GLN A 93 -0.97 6.63 7.94
N PHE A 94 -2.11 6.03 7.61
CA PHE A 94 -2.88 6.31 6.43
C PHE A 94 -4.33 6.63 6.79
N GLN A 95 -4.84 7.72 6.23
CA GLN A 95 -6.21 8.17 6.40
C GLN A 95 -6.86 8.41 5.02
N PRO A 96 -7.97 7.73 4.70
CA PRO A 96 -8.79 8.04 3.54
C PRO A 96 -9.49 9.40 3.73
N MET A 97 -9.66 10.15 2.65
CA MET A 97 -10.38 11.43 2.60
C MET A 97 -11.37 11.42 1.43
N ALA A 98 -11.91 12.58 1.04
CA ALA A 98 -12.93 12.70 0.01
C ALA A 98 -12.57 12.01 -1.32
N LEU A 99 -13.56 11.31 -1.88
CA LEU A 99 -13.64 10.99 -3.29
C LEU A 99 -14.43 12.10 -3.98
N GLU A 100 -13.90 12.63 -5.08
CA GLU A 100 -14.48 13.79 -5.77
C GLU A 100 -14.23 13.77 -7.27
N TRP A 101 -15.07 14.48 -8.02
CA TRP A 101 -14.75 14.92 -9.37
C TRP A 101 -13.99 16.24 -9.31
N THR A 102 -13.08 16.42 -10.25
CA THR A 102 -12.36 17.68 -10.47
C THR A 102 -12.04 17.87 -11.95
N ASN A 103 -11.46 19.01 -12.32
CA ASN A 103 -11.19 19.39 -13.70
C ASN A 103 -9.92 20.26 -13.83
N ASP A 104 -9.62 20.71 -15.04
CA ASP A 104 -8.43 21.52 -15.33
C ASP A 104 -8.44 22.90 -14.63
N LEU A 105 -9.61 23.34 -14.16
CA LEU A 105 -9.79 24.59 -13.40
C LEU A 105 -9.77 24.40 -11.87
N ASP A 106 -9.44 23.20 -11.37
CA ASP A 106 -9.46 22.84 -9.95
C ASP A 106 -10.84 23.02 -9.27
N MET A 107 -11.92 23.00 -10.04
CA MET A 107 -13.26 22.92 -9.45
C MET A 107 -13.47 21.55 -8.83
N ILE A 108 -14.35 21.46 -7.84
CA ILE A 108 -14.59 20.25 -7.06
C ILE A 108 -16.08 19.98 -6.99
N GLN A 109 -16.47 18.77 -7.35
CA GLN A 109 -17.78 18.21 -7.04
C GLN A 109 -17.55 17.01 -6.12
N PRO A 110 -17.91 17.11 -4.83
CA PRO A 110 -17.79 15.99 -3.90
C PRO A 110 -18.63 14.80 -4.36
N ILE A 111 -18.06 13.60 -4.29
CA ILE A 111 -18.80 12.35 -4.50
C ILE A 111 -19.16 11.76 -3.15
N SER A 112 -18.15 11.58 -2.29
CA SER A 112 -18.36 10.97 -0.97
C SER A 112 -17.19 11.23 -0.03
N MET A 113 -17.49 11.30 1.26
CA MET A 113 -16.50 11.12 2.32
C MET A 113 -16.43 9.63 2.69
N PRO A 114 -15.36 9.15 3.36
CA PRO A 114 -15.35 7.82 3.95
C PRO A 114 -16.63 7.57 4.75
N GLN A 115 -17.29 6.44 4.49
CA GLN A 115 -18.52 6.02 5.15
C GLN A 115 -18.25 4.90 6.15
N GLY A 116 -19.11 4.78 7.15
CA GLY A 116 -19.04 3.69 8.13
C GLY A 116 -19.28 2.35 7.44
N ALA A 117 -18.20 1.60 7.24
CA ALA A 117 -18.22 0.25 6.70
C ALA A 117 -17.35 -0.64 7.59
N SER A 118 -17.84 -1.82 7.95
CA SER A 118 -17.01 -2.85 8.57
C SER A 118 -16.24 -3.60 7.49
N PRO A 119 -14.95 -3.91 7.69
CA PRO A 119 -14.16 -4.61 6.69
C PRO A 119 -14.52 -6.11 6.67
N VAL A 120 -14.32 -6.71 5.51
CA VAL A 120 -14.17 -8.15 5.34
C VAL A 120 -12.68 -8.46 5.33
N ILE A 121 -12.24 -9.25 6.31
CA ILE A 121 -10.87 -9.75 6.41
C ILE A 121 -10.79 -11.13 5.78
N THR A 122 -9.83 -11.36 4.90
CA THR A 122 -9.55 -12.71 4.39
C THR A 122 -8.06 -13.01 4.42
N ASN A 123 -7.73 -14.29 4.59
CA ASN A 123 -6.36 -14.79 4.60
C ASN A 123 -6.28 -16.05 3.72
N PRO A 124 -6.56 -15.98 2.41
CA PRO A 124 -6.41 -17.14 1.53
C PRO A 124 -4.98 -17.70 1.60
N GLU A 125 -4.87 -19.02 1.66
CA GLU A 125 -3.63 -19.72 1.38
C GLU A 125 -3.22 -19.43 -0.07
N VAL A 126 -2.01 -18.92 -0.24
CA VAL A 126 -1.42 -18.64 -1.54
C VAL A 126 0.04 -19.04 -1.53
N ASP A 127 0.59 -19.29 -2.71
CA ASP A 127 2.01 -19.19 -2.87
C ASP A 127 2.37 -17.72 -3.13
N LEU A 128 2.92 -17.03 -2.12
CA LEU A 128 3.30 -15.62 -2.29
C LEU A 128 4.41 -15.45 -3.34
N LEU A 129 5.17 -16.51 -3.60
CA LEU A 129 6.30 -16.55 -4.51
C LEU A 129 6.33 -17.93 -5.21
N PRO A 130 5.43 -18.17 -6.20
CA PRO A 130 5.20 -19.50 -6.80
C PRO A 130 6.44 -20.16 -7.38
N ASP A 131 7.42 -19.37 -7.83
CA ASP A 131 8.68 -19.88 -8.39
C ASP A 131 9.57 -20.60 -7.35
N VAL A 132 9.37 -20.33 -6.05
CA VAL A 132 10.16 -20.90 -4.96
C VAL A 132 9.33 -21.73 -3.97
N GLY A 133 8.04 -21.97 -4.27
CA GLY A 133 7.21 -22.89 -3.50
C GLY A 133 7.01 -22.44 -2.06
N MET A 134 6.42 -21.26 -1.84
CA MET A 134 6.23 -20.66 -0.52
C MET A 134 4.75 -20.62 -0.10
N PRO A 135 4.22 -21.71 0.48
CA PRO A 135 2.94 -21.68 1.16
C PRO A 135 2.93 -20.58 2.22
N SER A 136 1.98 -19.67 2.11
CA SER A 136 1.79 -18.56 3.01
C SER A 136 0.33 -18.10 2.90
N HIS A 137 -0.03 -17.04 3.63
CA HIS A 137 -1.32 -16.40 3.45
C HIS A 137 -1.16 -15.00 2.86
N GLN A 138 -2.15 -14.59 2.08
CA GLN A 138 -2.30 -13.21 1.62
C GLN A 138 -3.42 -12.55 2.43
N GLY A 139 -3.05 -11.79 3.45
CA GLY A 139 -4.02 -10.95 4.16
C GLY A 139 -4.63 -9.90 3.24
N THR A 140 -5.96 -9.85 3.23
CA THR A 140 -6.74 -8.80 2.58
C THR A 140 -7.71 -8.16 3.58
N ILE A 141 -7.94 -6.87 3.39
CA ILE A 141 -8.91 -6.09 4.16
C ILE A 141 -9.73 -5.28 3.18
N ARG A 142 -11.03 -5.53 3.16
CA ARG A 142 -11.93 -4.90 2.19
C ARG A 142 -13.10 -4.21 2.88
N TRP A 143 -13.21 -2.90 2.72
CA TRP A 143 -14.37 -2.11 3.11
C TRP A 143 -15.32 -1.99 1.93
N ASN A 144 -16.39 -2.79 1.96
CA ASN A 144 -17.44 -2.68 0.95
C ASN A 144 -18.23 -1.40 1.15
N ASN A 145 -18.55 -0.70 0.06
CA ASN A 145 -19.25 0.58 0.06
C ASN A 145 -18.56 1.68 0.91
N ALA A 146 -17.23 1.62 1.04
CA ALA A 146 -16.41 2.58 1.77
C ALA A 146 -16.66 4.05 1.37
N TYR A 147 -17.07 4.29 0.12
CA TYR A 147 -17.43 5.62 -0.38
C TYR A 147 -18.88 5.69 -0.88
N GLY A 148 -19.74 4.76 -0.47
CA GLY A 148 -21.11 4.61 -0.97
C GLY A 148 -21.28 3.37 -1.84
N GLU A 149 -22.52 3.11 -2.27
CA GLU A 149 -22.89 1.87 -2.94
C GLU A 149 -22.01 1.58 -4.18
N GLY A 150 -21.35 0.42 -4.20
CA GLY A 150 -20.48 -0.04 -5.29
C GLY A 150 -19.14 0.68 -5.40
N LEU A 151 -18.76 1.46 -4.39
CA LEU A 151 -17.47 2.14 -4.26
C LEU A 151 -16.69 1.52 -3.10
N ASN A 152 -15.94 0.46 -3.42
CA ASN A 152 -15.26 -0.40 -2.47
C ASN A 152 -13.79 0.02 -2.30
N PHE A 153 -13.22 -0.23 -1.12
CA PHE A 153 -11.82 0.04 -0.85
C PHE A 153 -11.13 -1.18 -0.24
N GLU A 154 -9.96 -1.53 -0.76
CA GLU A 154 -9.25 -2.75 -0.37
C GLU A 154 -7.75 -2.52 -0.19
N TRP A 155 -7.20 -3.23 0.78
CA TRP A 155 -5.78 -3.43 0.96
C TRP A 155 -5.42 -4.90 0.85
N ARG A 156 -4.32 -5.18 0.16
CA ARG A 156 -3.79 -6.52 -0.03
C ARG A 156 -2.31 -6.58 0.29
N CYS A 157 -1.94 -7.46 1.21
CA CYS A 157 -0.57 -7.66 1.64
C CYS A 157 0.19 -8.56 0.66
N THR A 158 1.48 -8.28 0.51
CA THR A 158 2.43 -9.16 -0.20
C THR A 158 3.70 -9.28 0.63
N SER A 159 4.64 -10.12 0.22
CA SER A 159 5.90 -10.31 0.95
C SER A 159 6.75 -9.04 1.13
N SER A 160 6.52 -8.00 0.33
CA SER A 160 7.36 -6.78 0.35
C SER A 160 6.62 -5.47 0.09
N ARG A 161 5.32 -5.51 -0.21
CA ARG A 161 4.52 -4.34 -0.58
C ARG A 161 3.10 -4.48 -0.09
N LEU A 162 2.44 -3.34 0.04
CA LEU A 162 0.99 -3.28 0.17
C LEU A 162 0.38 -2.73 -1.11
N ILE A 163 -0.70 -3.35 -1.56
CA ILE A 163 -1.47 -2.92 -2.72
C ILE A 163 -2.75 -2.26 -2.21
N LYS A 164 -2.96 -1.01 -2.61
CA LYS A 164 -4.17 -0.23 -2.38
C LYS A 164 -5.06 -0.29 -3.61
N ILE A 165 -6.35 -0.52 -3.40
CA ILE A 165 -7.34 -0.60 -4.48
C ILE A 165 -8.56 0.22 -4.08
N LEU A 166 -8.89 1.22 -4.90
CA LEU A 166 -10.24 1.78 -4.95
C LEU A 166 -10.93 1.09 -6.12
N GLU A 167 -12.01 0.38 -5.84
CA GLU A 167 -12.79 -0.33 -6.84
C GLU A 167 -14.12 0.38 -7.05
N VAL A 168 -14.38 0.73 -8.30
CA VAL A 168 -15.67 1.21 -8.77
C VAL A 168 -16.31 0.04 -9.52
N GLU A 169 -17.34 -0.58 -8.93
CA GLU A 169 -17.94 -1.81 -9.50
C GLU A 169 -18.33 -1.63 -10.96
N ASN A 170 -18.92 -0.47 -11.27
CA ASN A 170 -19.11 0.00 -12.63
C ASN A 170 -19.37 1.52 -12.65
N LEU A 171 -19.26 2.15 -13.81
CA LEU A 171 -19.32 3.62 -13.94
C LEU A 171 -20.65 4.24 -13.46
N ASN A 172 -21.76 3.50 -13.44
CA ASN A 172 -23.05 4.03 -12.97
C ASN A 172 -23.11 4.24 -11.46
N LYS A 173 -22.14 3.72 -10.70
CA LYS A 173 -21.99 3.96 -9.26
C LYS A 173 -21.41 5.33 -8.95
N LEU A 174 -20.83 6.00 -9.94
CA LEU A 174 -20.37 7.38 -9.80
C LEU A 174 -21.49 8.34 -10.24
N PRO A 175 -21.66 9.48 -9.54
CA PRO A 175 -22.54 10.52 -10.02
C PRO A 175 -22.01 11.09 -11.34
N ILE A 176 -22.91 11.51 -12.23
CA ILE A 176 -22.53 12.21 -13.46
C ILE A 176 -21.86 13.54 -13.06
N PRO A 177 -20.71 13.90 -13.65
CA PRO A 177 -20.09 15.20 -13.41
C PRO A 177 -21.07 16.34 -13.72
N GLU A 178 -21.20 17.29 -12.79
CA GLU A 178 -22.02 18.48 -12.97
C GLU A 178 -21.49 19.38 -14.09
N GLN A 179 -22.34 20.24 -14.63
CA GLN A 179 -21.98 21.08 -15.78
C GLN A 179 -20.75 21.95 -15.52
N HIS A 180 -20.59 22.48 -14.30
CA HIS A 180 -19.42 23.28 -13.95
C HIS A 180 -18.11 22.46 -13.94
N ILE A 181 -18.19 21.14 -13.68
CA ILE A 181 -17.05 20.24 -13.82
C ILE A 181 -16.73 20.02 -15.30
N LEU A 182 -17.75 19.74 -16.11
CA LEU A 182 -17.61 19.51 -17.56
C LEU A 182 -17.03 20.76 -18.27
N ASP A 183 -17.54 21.94 -17.95
CA ASP A 183 -17.14 23.22 -18.55
C ASP A 183 -15.69 23.60 -18.20
N GLY A 184 -15.16 23.10 -17.09
CA GLY A 184 -13.78 23.35 -16.69
C GLY A 184 -12.75 22.42 -17.31
N GLY A 185 -13.14 21.53 -18.22
CA GLY A 185 -12.23 20.69 -19.02
C GLY A 185 -11.73 19.44 -18.32
N ASN A 186 -11.65 18.32 -19.05
CA ASN A 186 -11.15 17.01 -18.58
C ASN A 186 -11.58 16.64 -17.14
N PRO A 187 -12.84 16.21 -16.93
CA PRO A 187 -13.27 15.65 -15.65
C PRO A 187 -12.42 14.46 -15.26
N VAL A 188 -11.88 14.47 -14.05
CA VAL A 188 -11.09 13.35 -13.49
C VAL A 188 -11.60 12.98 -12.10
N LEU A 189 -11.63 11.68 -11.83
CA LEU A 189 -11.93 11.15 -10.51
C LEU A 189 -10.69 11.33 -9.64
N ARG A 190 -10.87 11.92 -8.45
CA ARG A 190 -9.77 12.20 -7.52
C ARG A 190 -10.03 11.54 -6.17
N LEU A 191 -9.06 10.76 -5.71
CA LEU A 191 -9.02 10.20 -4.36
C LEU A 191 -8.04 10.99 -3.50
N ASN A 192 -8.55 11.58 -2.42
CA ASN A 192 -7.72 12.30 -1.45
C ASN A 192 -7.33 11.40 -0.29
N LEU A 193 -6.09 11.53 0.17
CA LEU A 193 -5.47 10.69 1.19
C LEU A 193 -4.58 11.54 2.09
N ILE A 194 -4.42 11.13 3.34
CA ILE A 194 -3.44 11.69 4.26
C ILE A 194 -2.46 10.60 4.69
N PHE A 195 -1.17 10.92 4.63
CA PHE A 195 -0.13 10.17 5.31
C PHE A 195 0.41 10.96 6.50
N ASP A 196 0.56 10.26 7.63
CA ASP A 196 1.13 10.79 8.85
C ASP A 196 2.32 9.92 9.28
N PRO A 197 3.54 10.26 8.86
CA PRO A 197 4.73 9.54 9.28
C PRO A 197 5.13 9.91 10.71
N SER A 198 5.87 9.04 11.39
CA SER A 198 6.55 9.36 12.64
C SER A 198 7.45 10.58 12.46
N ARG A 199 7.64 11.34 13.56
CA ARG A 199 8.32 12.65 13.56
C ARG A 199 9.70 12.65 12.89
N ASP A 200 10.39 11.54 13.03
CA ASP A 200 11.78 11.34 12.70
C ASP A 200 12.00 10.78 11.28
N VAL A 201 10.91 10.57 10.54
CA VAL A 201 10.91 10.08 9.16
C VAL A 201 10.91 11.26 8.18
N ASP A 202 11.87 11.21 7.26
CA ASP A 202 11.97 12.15 6.16
C ASP A 202 11.14 11.67 4.96
N ILE A 203 10.46 12.62 4.33
CA ILE A 203 9.69 12.38 3.12
C ILE A 203 10.52 12.82 1.93
N TYR A 204 10.78 11.92 1.00
CA TYR A 204 11.45 12.17 -0.26
C TYR A 204 10.43 12.11 -1.40
N VAL A 205 10.44 13.11 -2.27
CA VAL A 205 9.61 13.16 -3.48
C VAL A 205 10.54 13.16 -4.69
N ASN A 206 10.44 12.13 -5.54
CA ASN A 206 11.33 11.92 -6.69
C ASN A 206 12.83 11.97 -6.30
N GLY A 207 13.19 11.34 -5.17
CA GLY A 207 14.56 11.24 -4.68
C GLY A 207 15.12 12.49 -4.00
N LYS A 208 14.33 13.57 -3.85
CA LYS A 208 14.73 14.78 -3.10
C LYS A 208 13.95 14.88 -1.81
N VAL A 209 14.61 15.25 -0.72
CA VAL A 209 13.93 15.59 0.54
C VAL A 209 12.89 16.65 0.24
N TRP A 210 11.64 16.37 0.58
CA TRP A 210 10.57 17.34 0.46
C TRP A 210 10.75 18.38 1.55
N ASP A 211 10.85 19.65 1.17
CA ASP A 211 11.16 20.76 2.06
C ASP A 211 10.10 21.06 3.12
N LYS A 212 8.99 20.29 3.14
CA LYS A 212 7.86 20.42 4.06
C LYS A 212 7.35 21.87 4.11
N LYS A 213 7.49 22.67 3.05
CA LYS A 213 7.07 24.09 2.99
C LYS A 213 6.38 24.43 1.69
N THR A 214 6.65 23.68 0.62
CA THR A 214 6.04 23.93 -0.69
C THR A 214 4.62 23.37 -0.78
N LYS A 215 3.63 24.28 -0.88
CA LYS A 215 2.35 23.98 -1.54
C LYS A 215 2.63 23.81 -3.03
N LYS A 216 2.97 22.60 -3.49
CA LYS A 216 3.19 22.36 -4.92
C LYS A 216 1.84 22.24 -5.64
N LYS A 217 1.13 23.36 -5.77
CA LYS A 217 0.09 23.53 -6.81
C LYS A 217 0.77 24.02 -8.08
N THR A 218 1.53 23.17 -8.75
CA THR A 218 1.97 23.51 -10.11
C THR A 218 0.85 23.12 -11.08
N ARG A 219 0.16 24.15 -11.59
CA ARG A 219 -0.74 24.16 -12.77
C ARG A 219 -0.10 23.59 -14.05
N LYS A 220 1.15 23.15 -13.96
CA LYS A 220 1.81 22.16 -14.82
C LYS A 220 2.22 20.99 -13.93
N GLN A 221 1.39 19.96 -13.87
CA GLN A 221 1.54 18.70 -13.15
C GLN A 221 3.00 18.40 -12.75
N GLN A 222 3.38 18.58 -11.48
CA GLN A 222 4.50 17.79 -10.95
C GLN A 222 3.90 16.47 -10.49
N THR A 223 3.68 15.59 -11.46
CA THR A 223 3.60 14.16 -11.23
C THR A 223 4.80 13.76 -10.38
N PHE A 224 4.57 13.24 -9.18
CA PHE A 224 5.62 12.43 -8.55
C PHE A 224 5.57 11.04 -9.17
N ARG A 225 6.74 10.47 -9.43
CA ARG A 225 6.89 9.07 -9.82
C ARG A 225 6.99 8.18 -8.59
N LYS A 226 7.53 8.72 -7.49
CA LYS A 226 7.76 8.01 -6.24
C LYS A 226 7.81 8.96 -5.06
N ILE A 227 7.19 8.55 -3.96
CA ILE A 227 7.42 9.08 -2.61
C ILE A 227 8.15 8.00 -1.83
N GLU A 228 9.13 8.38 -1.03
CA GLU A 228 9.82 7.48 -0.12
C GLU A 228 9.82 8.07 1.27
N PHE A 229 9.51 7.25 2.25
CA PHE A 229 9.62 7.54 3.66
C PHE A 229 10.93 6.93 4.13
N ARG A 230 11.85 7.75 4.62
CA ARG A 230 13.21 7.34 4.95
C ARG A 230 13.58 7.70 6.38
N LYS A 231 14.43 6.86 6.98
CA LYS A 231 15.09 7.13 8.26
C LYS A 231 16.57 6.79 8.10
N ASP A 232 17.44 7.73 8.48
CA ASP A 232 18.91 7.56 8.40
C ASP A 232 19.41 7.09 7.01
N GLY A 233 18.74 7.54 5.96
CA GLY A 233 19.02 7.18 4.56
C GLY A 233 18.39 5.87 4.07
N GLU A 234 17.88 5.01 4.95
CA GLU A 234 17.17 3.77 4.58
C GLU A 234 15.73 4.08 4.13
N VAL A 235 15.28 3.42 3.06
CA VAL A 235 13.86 3.45 2.64
C VAL A 235 13.03 2.49 3.49
N LEU A 236 12.14 3.06 4.28
CA LEU A 236 11.18 2.31 5.08
C LEU A 236 9.98 1.89 4.21
N TRP A 237 9.35 2.88 3.56
CA TRP A 237 8.23 2.66 2.63
C TRP A 237 8.36 3.50 1.37
N GLY A 238 7.74 3.02 0.29
CA GLY A 238 7.58 3.75 -0.96
C GLY A 238 6.11 3.84 -1.35
N PHE A 239 5.69 4.99 -1.84
CA PHE A 239 4.39 5.18 -2.47
C PHE A 239 4.57 5.59 -3.93
N MET A 240 3.81 4.94 -4.81
CA MET A 240 3.81 5.20 -6.26
C MET A 240 2.39 5.56 -6.69
N PRO A 241 2.22 6.39 -7.74
CA PRO A 241 0.88 6.67 -8.27
C PRO A 241 0.14 5.38 -8.62
N LEU A 242 -1.16 5.37 -8.35
CA LEU A 242 -2.03 4.23 -8.61
C LEU A 242 -2.06 3.90 -10.10
N ARG A 243 -2.15 2.61 -10.41
CA ARG A 243 -2.54 2.17 -11.74
C ARG A 243 -4.06 2.04 -11.76
N TYR A 244 -4.67 2.32 -12.90
CA TYR A 244 -6.07 2.02 -13.14
C TYR A 244 -6.17 0.99 -14.26
N TRP A 245 -7.22 0.16 -14.20
CA TRP A 245 -7.58 -0.75 -15.26
C TRP A 245 -9.11 -0.97 -15.26
N GLY A 246 -9.70 -1.16 -16.44
CA GLY A 246 -11.10 -1.56 -16.60
C GLY A 246 -11.32 -3.07 -16.42
N SER A 247 -12.56 -3.51 -16.58
CA SER A 247 -12.95 -4.93 -16.43
C SER A 247 -12.32 -5.88 -17.45
N ASN A 248 -11.80 -5.35 -18.57
CA ASN A 248 -10.96 -6.10 -19.51
C ASN A 248 -9.49 -5.64 -19.38
N PRO A 249 -8.64 -6.33 -18.59
CA PRO A 249 -7.26 -5.93 -18.33
C PRO A 249 -6.31 -6.15 -19.53
N GLU A 250 -6.74 -6.90 -20.54
CA GLU A 250 -5.96 -7.13 -21.78
C GLU A 250 -6.05 -5.96 -22.76
N SER A 251 -7.05 -5.08 -22.60
CA SER A 251 -7.17 -3.87 -23.40
C SER A 251 -6.19 -2.80 -22.92
N GLU A 252 -5.24 -2.41 -23.77
CA GLU A 252 -4.33 -1.29 -23.53
C GLU A 252 -5.08 0.04 -23.32
N ASP A 253 -6.25 0.21 -23.96
CA ASP A 253 -7.07 1.42 -23.86
C ASP A 253 -7.74 1.57 -22.48
N ASN A 254 -7.82 0.48 -21.71
CA ASN A 254 -8.50 0.47 -20.42
C ASN A 254 -7.55 0.51 -19.23
N LYS A 255 -6.23 0.68 -19.42
CA LYS A 255 -5.26 0.72 -18.32
C LYS A 255 -4.31 1.90 -18.41
N GLY A 256 -3.82 2.36 -17.27
CA GLY A 256 -2.86 3.46 -17.23
C GLY A 256 -2.34 3.78 -15.83
N GLN A 257 -1.66 4.91 -15.72
CA GLN A 257 -1.12 5.41 -14.47
C GLN A 257 -1.78 6.74 -14.11
N SER A 258 -2.27 6.85 -12.88
CA SER A 258 -2.82 8.09 -12.32
C SER A 258 -1.76 9.18 -12.18
N VAL A 259 -2.24 10.41 -12.01
CA VAL A 259 -1.43 11.58 -11.70
C VAL A 259 -1.68 11.96 -10.26
N ALA A 260 -0.61 12.08 -9.46
CA ALA A 260 -0.76 12.41 -8.06
C ALA A 260 -0.06 13.73 -7.70
N THR A 261 -0.68 14.49 -6.79
CA THR A 261 -0.23 15.79 -6.29
C THR A 261 -0.06 15.76 -4.77
N LEU A 262 0.71 16.72 -4.23
CA LEU A 262 1.12 16.72 -2.83
C LEU A 262 0.94 18.11 -2.21
N GLU A 263 0.37 18.14 -1.00
CA GLU A 263 0.24 19.33 -0.17
C GLU A 263 0.68 19.02 1.28
N LYS A 264 1.34 19.97 1.94
CA LYS A 264 1.53 19.93 3.40
C LYS A 264 0.40 20.66 4.10
N ARG A 265 -0.19 20.04 5.14
CA ARG A 265 -0.95 20.79 6.16
C ARG A 265 -0.57 20.27 7.55
N GLY A 266 0.03 21.13 8.37
CA GLY A 266 0.66 20.70 9.63
C GLY A 266 1.77 19.68 9.35
N ASP A 267 1.95 18.68 10.21
CA ASP A 267 2.98 17.64 10.02
C ASP A 267 2.54 16.50 9.08
N LYS A 268 1.33 16.60 8.52
CA LYS A 268 0.71 15.59 7.67
C LYS A 268 0.94 15.88 6.18
N LEU A 269 1.10 14.80 5.41
CA LEU A 269 1.21 14.83 3.95
C LEU A 269 -0.14 14.52 3.32
N TYR A 270 -0.70 15.47 2.59
CA TYR A 270 -1.93 15.30 1.81
C TYR A 270 -1.56 14.90 0.39
N ILE A 271 -2.20 13.85 -0.09
CA ILE A 271 -2.02 13.32 -1.44
C ILE A 271 -3.38 13.32 -2.14
N SER A 272 -3.43 13.86 -3.34
CA SER A 272 -4.56 13.70 -4.25
C SER A 272 -4.09 12.88 -5.44
N ILE A 273 -4.81 11.82 -5.77
CA ILE A 273 -4.51 10.88 -6.85
C ILE A 273 -5.65 10.90 -7.87
#